data_AF-A0A968VAH5-F1
#
_entry.id   AF-A0A968VAH5-F1
#
_cell.length_a   1.000
_cell.length_b   1.000
_cell.length_c   1.000
_cell.angle_alpha   90.00
_cell.angle_beta   90.00
_cell.angle_gamma   90.00
#
_symmetry.space_group_name_H-M   'P 1'
#
loop_
_entity.id
_entity.type
_entity.pdbx_description
1 polymer ?
#
loop_
_entity_poly.entity_id
_entity_poly.type
_entity_poly.pdbx_seq_one_letter_code
_entity_poly.pdbx_strand_id
1 'polypeptide(L)'
;MTIHLLSSQMELSIRLVRRKNGPIDKVTGDTYPDLYFAPLQSKGILARASAFSLELNSPLSEGPLTFDASQNLVYFSRNDTYKGTVKIYEAKKGKIDWEEVKELSFNNGQFSYMHPSLSPAKERLYFASDMIGGFGETDIYYVEWTGNDWSRPINLGPTINTKGKEAFPFLHESGVLFFASDGHSGYGNYDIFMVNLGDAGERVINLGSPFNSPNDDFGFILSNEGNSGYFSSNRPGGVGKDDIYSFQALQGIPIINSTFLQPYTLQILDGVSKVPIPLANIRIFEKRGDGWDEEIYDYNYIKDKTGKFIQQKQLKREDQIQKAAYLTDRRGEVVHELQAEQEYLILVTKTGYATQEITYSTKGKLEGERFSIALQPITCFDLQGTVKNDNAQPLPNTNILIRNACSNKDYQVFTNSEGVFFFCLEIGCDFLIIADKAGYELGETQVFYTRHSRYALDECRIFFTRRTAQRSL
;
A
#
# COMPACT_ATOMS: atom_id res chain seq x y z
N MET A 1 29.90 -15.77 1.64
CA MET A 1 28.80 -16.59 1.08
C MET A 1 27.50 -15.90 1.50
N THR A 2 26.52 -15.65 0.64
CA THR A 2 25.29 -14.90 1.02
C THR A 2 24.04 -15.62 0.54
N ILE A 3 22.93 -15.48 1.27
CA ILE A 3 21.68 -16.19 1.02
C ILE A 3 20.59 -15.17 0.74
N HIS A 4 19.67 -15.53 -0.13
CA HIS A 4 18.39 -14.85 -0.26
C HIS A 4 17.25 -15.85 -0.13
N LEU A 5 16.26 -15.45 0.67
CA LEU A 5 15.01 -16.16 0.82
C LEU A 5 14.06 -15.64 -0.25
N LEU A 6 13.51 -16.57 -1.02
CA LEU A 6 12.30 -16.29 -1.79
C LEU A 6 11.12 -16.28 -0.81
N SER A 7 10.20 -15.35 -1.03
CA SER A 7 9.05 -15.04 -0.17
C SER A 7 8.30 -16.26 0.41
N SER A 8 7.54 -16.03 1.49
CA SER A 8 6.61 -16.94 2.18
C SER A 8 5.70 -17.83 1.32
N GLN A 9 5.52 -17.53 0.02
CA GLN A 9 4.68 -18.32 -0.88
C GLN A 9 5.42 -19.42 -1.66
N MET A 10 6.75 -19.47 -1.62
CA MET A 10 7.52 -20.59 -2.16
C MET A 10 8.64 -20.99 -1.21
N GLU A 11 8.60 -22.26 -0.79
CA GLU A 11 9.62 -22.99 -0.03
C GLU A 11 10.96 -23.10 -0.78
N LEU A 12 11.62 -21.98 -1.11
CA LEU A 12 12.82 -21.93 -1.94
C LEU A 12 13.90 -21.06 -1.29
N SER A 13 15.13 -21.57 -1.27
CA SER A 13 16.31 -20.81 -0.86
C SER A 13 17.27 -20.66 -2.04
N ILE A 14 17.74 -19.44 -2.28
CA ILE A 14 18.82 -19.17 -3.24
C ILE A 14 20.06 -18.80 -2.45
N ARG A 15 21.17 -19.41 -2.81
CA ARG A 15 22.44 -19.31 -2.10
C ARG A 15 23.51 -18.94 -3.10
N LEU A 16 24.32 -17.98 -2.74
CA LEU A 16 25.60 -17.79 -3.39
C LEU A 16 26.53 -18.90 -2.90
N VAL A 17 27.03 -19.77 -3.78
CA VAL A 17 27.93 -20.87 -3.39
C VAL A 17 29.10 -20.94 -4.36
N ARG A 18 30.28 -21.32 -3.86
CA ARG A 18 31.47 -21.50 -4.70
C ARG A 18 31.45 -22.85 -5.41
N ARG A 19 31.76 -22.87 -6.70
CA ARG A 19 31.91 -24.10 -7.48
C ARG A 19 33.08 -24.93 -6.93
N LYS A 20 32.87 -26.23 -6.67
CA LYS A 20 33.97 -27.13 -6.24
C LYS A 20 35.09 -27.23 -7.29
N ASN A 21 34.74 -27.16 -8.59
CA ASN A 21 35.64 -27.22 -9.74
C ASN A 21 35.41 -26.03 -10.71
N GLY A 22 35.46 -24.80 -10.20
CA GLY A 22 35.26 -23.57 -11.00
C GLY A 22 36.55 -22.82 -11.36
N PRO A 23 36.46 -21.73 -12.14
CA PRO A 23 37.60 -20.83 -12.35
C PRO A 23 38.02 -20.21 -11.01
N ILE A 24 39.34 -20.14 -10.78
CA ILE A 24 39.93 -19.62 -9.54
C ILE A 24 40.21 -18.13 -9.68
N ASP A 25 39.70 -17.36 -8.74
CA ASP A 25 40.09 -15.97 -8.54
C ASP A 25 41.54 -15.94 -8.02
N LYS A 26 42.41 -15.29 -8.79
CA LYS A 26 43.84 -15.19 -8.47
C LYS A 26 44.15 -14.32 -7.27
N VAL A 27 43.21 -13.49 -6.81
CA VAL A 27 43.37 -12.63 -5.63
C VAL A 27 43.07 -13.41 -4.36
N THR A 28 41.92 -14.09 -4.32
CA THR A 28 41.46 -14.81 -3.13
C THR A 28 41.96 -16.26 -3.04
N GLY A 29 42.38 -16.83 -4.18
CA GLY A 29 42.77 -18.24 -4.29
C GLY A 29 41.58 -19.22 -4.27
N ASP A 30 40.35 -18.69 -4.25
CA ASP A 30 39.11 -19.45 -4.22
C ASP A 30 38.42 -19.45 -5.59
N THR A 31 37.44 -20.34 -5.81
CA THR A 31 36.62 -20.30 -7.02
C THR A 31 35.60 -19.16 -6.97
N TYR A 32 35.28 -18.59 -8.14
CA TYR A 32 34.25 -17.55 -8.22
C TYR A 32 32.91 -18.07 -7.67
N PRO A 33 32.20 -17.24 -6.88
CA PRO A 33 30.89 -17.58 -6.36
C PRO A 33 29.80 -17.46 -7.44
N ASP A 34 28.86 -18.39 -7.39
CA ASP A 34 27.75 -18.55 -8.33
C ASP A 34 26.43 -18.60 -7.56
N LEU A 35 25.33 -18.31 -8.25
CA LEU A 35 23.98 -18.48 -7.72
C LEU A 35 23.54 -19.95 -7.85
N TYR A 36 23.20 -20.53 -6.70
CA TYR A 36 22.63 -21.86 -6.55
C TYR A 36 21.24 -21.78 -5.93
N PHE A 37 20.40 -22.72 -6.30
CA PHE A 37 19.06 -22.91 -5.79
C PHE A 37 18.98 -24.20 -4.99
N ALA A 38 18.31 -24.17 -3.85
CA ALA A 38 17.95 -25.36 -3.09
C ALA A 38 16.52 -25.25 -2.55
N PRO A 39 15.63 -26.21 -2.88
CA PRO A 39 14.30 -26.27 -2.30
C PRO A 39 14.37 -26.48 -0.79
N LEU A 40 13.48 -25.83 -0.05
CA LEU A 40 13.26 -26.08 1.35
C LEU A 40 12.48 -27.40 1.49
N GLN A 41 12.93 -28.29 2.37
CA GLN A 41 12.23 -29.49 2.78
C GLN A 41 11.58 -29.27 4.14
N SER A 42 10.78 -30.26 4.59
CA SER A 42 10.15 -30.23 5.92
C SER A 42 11.16 -29.87 7.03
N LYS A 43 10.75 -29.02 7.96
CA LYS A 43 11.55 -28.54 9.11
C LYS A 43 12.76 -27.64 8.76
N GLY A 44 12.74 -26.97 7.60
CA GLY A 44 13.79 -26.00 7.23
C GLY A 44 15.09 -26.63 6.73
N ILE A 45 15.10 -27.96 6.51
CA ILE A 45 16.23 -28.67 5.92
C ILE A 45 16.25 -28.36 4.43
N LEU A 46 17.43 -28.08 3.89
CA LEU A 46 17.58 -27.82 2.48
C LEU A 46 17.81 -29.09 1.67
N ALA A 47 17.16 -29.17 0.52
CA ALA A 47 17.47 -30.15 -0.49
C ALA A 47 18.85 -29.88 -1.12
N ARG A 48 19.30 -30.83 -1.96
CA ARG A 48 20.54 -30.68 -2.71
C ARG A 48 20.47 -29.46 -3.63
N ALA A 49 21.48 -28.61 -3.56
CA ALA A 49 21.57 -27.42 -4.40
C ALA A 49 21.83 -27.77 -5.88
N SER A 50 21.20 -27.01 -6.78
CA SER A 50 21.47 -26.98 -8.22
C SER A 50 21.81 -25.56 -8.65
N ALA A 51 22.42 -25.38 -9.83
CA ALA A 51 22.64 -24.02 -10.36
C ALA A 51 21.28 -23.29 -10.47
N PHE A 52 21.25 -22.01 -10.09
CA PHE A 52 20.02 -21.23 -10.06
C PHE A 52 19.53 -20.88 -11.48
N SER A 53 20.45 -20.42 -12.32
CA SER A 53 20.15 -19.96 -13.68
C SER A 53 21.40 -20.10 -14.54
N LEU A 54 21.23 -20.44 -15.82
CA LEU A 54 22.32 -20.45 -16.79
C LEU A 54 22.56 -19.05 -17.36
N GLU A 55 21.54 -18.19 -17.35
CA GLU A 55 21.60 -16.80 -17.85
C GLU A 55 22.10 -15.81 -16.79
N LEU A 56 21.75 -16.01 -15.51
CA LEU A 56 22.23 -15.15 -14.42
C LEU A 56 23.62 -15.54 -13.92
N ASN A 57 23.99 -16.83 -13.97
CA ASN A 57 25.37 -17.22 -13.67
C ASN A 57 26.27 -16.85 -14.84
N SER A 58 27.41 -16.23 -14.55
CA SER A 58 28.38 -15.85 -15.57
C SER A 58 29.76 -16.43 -15.24
N PRO A 59 30.76 -16.25 -16.11
CA PRO A 59 32.15 -16.53 -15.75
C PRO A 59 32.72 -15.58 -14.67
N LEU A 60 31.99 -14.52 -14.33
CA LEU A 60 32.36 -13.52 -13.32
C LEU A 60 31.76 -13.88 -11.96
N SER A 61 32.13 -13.14 -10.92
CA SER A 61 31.54 -13.32 -9.59
C SER A 61 30.12 -12.78 -9.57
N GLU A 62 29.13 -13.63 -9.36
CA GLU A 62 27.83 -13.19 -8.89
C GLU A 62 27.88 -12.87 -7.39
N GLY A 63 26.98 -12.00 -6.95
CA GLY A 63 26.83 -11.61 -5.57
C GLY A 63 25.37 -11.75 -5.10
N PRO A 64 25.07 -11.22 -3.91
CA PRO A 64 23.72 -11.09 -3.38
C PRO A 64 22.70 -10.52 -4.38
N LEU A 65 21.44 -10.90 -4.23
CA LEU A 65 20.30 -10.56 -5.09
C LEU A 65 19.01 -10.31 -4.31
N THR A 66 18.00 -9.70 -4.91
CA THR A 66 16.70 -9.47 -4.29
C THR A 66 15.62 -9.58 -5.34
N PHE A 67 14.45 -10.08 -4.94
CA PHE A 67 13.31 -10.21 -5.83
C PHE A 67 12.29 -9.12 -5.57
N ASP A 68 11.49 -8.86 -6.58
CA ASP A 68 10.22 -8.19 -6.38
C ASP A 68 9.18 -9.13 -5.74
N ALA A 69 8.12 -8.56 -5.15
CA ALA A 69 7.09 -9.35 -4.47
C ALA A 69 6.44 -10.42 -5.37
N SER A 70 6.37 -10.17 -6.68
CA SER A 70 5.85 -11.12 -7.68
C SER A 70 6.86 -12.19 -8.13
N GLN A 71 8.13 -12.08 -7.71
CA GLN A 71 9.25 -12.91 -8.14
C GLN A 71 9.43 -12.98 -9.68
N ASN A 72 9.01 -11.94 -10.38
CA ASN A 72 9.14 -11.80 -11.83
C ASN A 72 10.30 -10.88 -12.21
N LEU A 73 10.87 -10.16 -11.24
CA LEU A 73 12.01 -9.27 -11.41
C LEU A 73 13.03 -9.59 -10.32
N VAL A 74 14.30 -9.67 -10.70
CA VAL A 74 15.42 -9.86 -9.79
C VAL A 74 16.42 -8.73 -9.99
N TYR A 75 16.98 -8.23 -8.89
CA TYR A 75 18.13 -7.34 -8.88
C TYR A 75 19.29 -8.09 -8.25
N PHE A 76 20.48 -8.04 -8.82
CA PHE A 76 21.62 -8.80 -8.31
C PHE A 76 22.92 -8.08 -8.55
N SER A 77 23.87 -8.31 -7.65
CA SER A 77 25.23 -7.80 -7.79
C SER A 77 26.08 -8.75 -8.64
N ARG A 78 26.93 -8.20 -9.49
CA ARG A 78 27.89 -8.96 -10.30
C ARG A 78 29.14 -8.10 -10.54
N ASN A 79 30.32 -8.73 -10.57
CA ASN A 79 31.52 -8.04 -11.02
C ASN A 79 31.39 -7.62 -12.49
N ASP A 80 31.78 -6.38 -12.82
CA ASP A 80 31.75 -5.88 -14.20
C ASP A 80 32.83 -6.56 -15.08
N THR A 81 33.97 -6.87 -14.47
CA THR A 81 35.05 -7.67 -15.08
C THR A 81 35.75 -8.54 -14.03
N TYR A 82 36.63 -9.46 -14.43
CA TYR A 82 37.37 -10.34 -13.50
C TYR A 82 38.18 -9.61 -12.40
N LYS A 83 38.46 -8.32 -12.59
CA LYS A 83 39.13 -7.42 -11.61
C LYS A 83 38.41 -6.08 -11.47
N GLY A 84 37.16 -6.00 -11.93
CA GLY A 84 36.38 -4.76 -12.00
C GLY A 84 35.63 -4.47 -10.71
N THR A 85 34.98 -3.32 -10.68
CA THR A 85 34.03 -2.98 -9.62
C THR A 85 32.78 -3.86 -9.70
N VAL A 86 32.04 -3.92 -8.59
CA VAL A 86 30.74 -4.60 -8.55
C VAL A 86 29.66 -3.66 -9.07
N LYS A 87 28.71 -4.16 -9.84
CA LYS A 87 27.54 -3.41 -10.31
C LYS A 87 26.26 -4.14 -9.99
N ILE A 88 25.15 -3.41 -9.94
CA ILE A 88 23.81 -3.99 -9.78
C ILE A 88 23.14 -4.11 -11.14
N TYR A 89 22.70 -5.31 -11.47
CA TYR A 89 21.93 -5.65 -12.67
C TYR A 89 20.50 -6.01 -12.27
N GLU A 90 19.59 -5.92 -13.23
CA GLU A 90 18.25 -6.48 -13.14
C GLU A 90 17.99 -7.49 -14.27
N ALA A 91 17.10 -8.44 -14.01
CA ALA A 91 16.63 -9.40 -15.01
C ALA A 91 15.16 -9.78 -14.76
N LYS A 92 14.47 -10.18 -15.81
CA LYS A 92 13.06 -10.57 -15.77
C LYS A 92 12.89 -12.08 -15.88
N LYS A 93 11.85 -12.60 -15.25
CA LYS A 93 11.51 -14.03 -15.32
C LYS A 93 10.90 -14.35 -16.68
N GLY A 94 11.63 -15.10 -17.50
CA GLY A 94 11.14 -15.67 -18.75
C GLY A 94 10.41 -16.99 -18.55
N LYS A 95 10.05 -17.65 -19.67
CA LYS A 95 9.34 -18.95 -19.65
C LYS A 95 10.23 -20.12 -19.24
N ILE A 96 11.54 -20.04 -19.48
CA ILE A 96 12.50 -21.13 -19.29
C ILE A 96 13.57 -20.74 -18.27
N ASP A 97 14.16 -19.56 -18.42
CA ASP A 97 15.15 -18.98 -17.52
C ASP A 97 14.95 -17.46 -17.44
N TRP A 98 15.79 -16.76 -16.68
CA TRP A 98 15.82 -15.30 -16.61
C TRP A 98 16.30 -14.69 -17.93
N GLU A 99 15.72 -13.55 -18.29
CA GLU A 99 15.99 -12.84 -19.53
C GLU A 99 16.17 -11.33 -19.30
N GLU A 100 16.60 -10.61 -20.33
CA GLU A 100 16.78 -9.16 -20.31
C GLU A 100 17.71 -8.65 -19.19
N VAL A 101 18.84 -9.33 -18.97
CA VAL A 101 19.86 -8.88 -18.00
C VAL A 101 20.38 -7.51 -18.41
N LYS A 102 20.11 -6.48 -17.60
CA LYS A 102 20.52 -5.09 -17.85
C LYS A 102 21.15 -4.46 -16.62
N GLU A 103 22.19 -3.67 -16.85
CA GLU A 103 22.85 -2.85 -15.83
C GLU A 103 21.91 -1.72 -15.40
N LEU A 104 21.81 -1.45 -14.09
CA LEU A 104 21.04 -0.31 -13.60
C LEU A 104 21.75 1.02 -13.90
N SER A 105 20.95 2.03 -14.25
CA SER A 105 21.39 3.34 -14.74
C SER A 105 22.23 4.14 -13.74
N PHE A 106 22.05 3.92 -12.44
CA PHE A 106 22.79 4.62 -11.39
C PHE A 106 24.20 4.06 -11.15
N ASN A 107 24.54 2.89 -11.71
CA ASN A 107 25.89 2.36 -11.59
C ASN A 107 26.89 3.33 -12.21
N ASN A 108 28.06 3.43 -11.58
CA ASN A 108 29.18 4.19 -12.09
C ASN A 108 30.43 3.31 -12.05
N GLY A 109 31.12 3.16 -13.19
CA GLY A 109 32.30 2.28 -13.30
C GLY A 109 33.50 2.65 -12.41
N GLN A 110 33.45 3.77 -11.69
CA GLN A 110 34.47 4.16 -10.72
C GLN A 110 34.27 3.56 -9.32
N PHE A 111 33.06 3.10 -9.01
CA PHE A 111 32.66 2.64 -7.68
C PHE A 111 32.02 1.26 -7.77
N SER A 112 31.95 0.58 -6.64
CA SER A 112 31.25 -0.68 -6.45
C SER A 112 29.86 -0.42 -5.89
N TYR A 113 28.87 -1.11 -6.46
CA TYR A 113 27.46 -1.12 -6.05
C TYR A 113 27.10 -2.56 -5.77
N MET A 114 26.88 -2.89 -4.51
CA MET A 114 26.79 -4.27 -4.06
C MET A 114 25.61 -4.50 -3.13
N HIS A 115 25.18 -5.75 -3.04
CA HIS A 115 24.25 -6.20 -2.02
C HIS A 115 22.85 -5.55 -2.10
N PRO A 116 22.15 -5.65 -3.25
CA PRO A 116 20.83 -5.03 -3.41
C PRO A 116 19.77 -5.64 -2.48
N SER A 117 18.93 -4.79 -1.90
CA SER A 117 17.71 -5.15 -1.18
C SER A 117 16.56 -4.24 -1.60
N LEU A 118 15.52 -4.84 -2.20
CA LEU A 118 14.39 -4.11 -2.74
C LEU A 118 13.32 -3.95 -1.67
N SER A 119 12.71 -2.77 -1.56
CA SER A 119 11.56 -2.58 -0.70
C SER A 119 10.35 -3.39 -1.19
N PRO A 120 9.44 -3.85 -0.30
CA PRO A 120 8.28 -4.65 -0.69
C PRO A 120 7.41 -3.99 -1.78
N ALA A 121 7.29 -2.66 -1.75
CA ALA A 121 6.54 -1.87 -2.72
C ALA A 121 7.28 -1.61 -4.05
N LYS A 122 8.56 -2.01 -4.16
CA LYS A 122 9.46 -1.73 -5.30
C LYS A 122 9.76 -0.24 -5.53
N GLU A 123 9.56 0.58 -4.51
CA GLU A 123 9.77 2.04 -4.61
C GLU A 123 11.19 2.44 -4.24
N ARG A 124 11.93 1.59 -3.50
CA ARG A 124 13.31 1.84 -3.10
C ARG A 124 14.18 0.60 -3.27
N LEU A 125 15.40 0.79 -3.72
CA LEU A 125 16.44 -0.23 -3.75
C LEU A 125 17.61 0.20 -2.88
N TYR A 126 17.86 -0.54 -1.81
CA TYR A 126 18.97 -0.33 -0.87
C TYR A 126 20.17 -1.13 -1.31
N PHE A 127 21.38 -0.60 -1.11
CA PHE A 127 22.63 -1.27 -1.47
C PHE A 127 23.81 -0.65 -0.73
N ALA A 128 24.94 -1.35 -0.72
CA ALA A 128 26.21 -0.84 -0.19
C ALA A 128 27.10 -0.31 -1.33
N SER A 129 27.90 0.72 -1.05
CA SER A 129 28.81 1.31 -2.04
C SER A 129 29.99 2.05 -1.43
N ASP A 130 31.11 2.11 -2.16
CA ASP A 130 32.34 2.85 -1.85
C ASP A 130 32.39 4.23 -2.57
N MET A 131 31.22 4.81 -2.89
CA MET A 131 31.12 6.13 -3.52
C MET A 131 31.84 7.23 -2.72
N ILE A 132 32.54 8.11 -3.43
CA ILE A 132 33.19 9.28 -2.81
C ILE A 132 32.14 10.15 -2.09
N GLY A 133 32.50 10.60 -0.88
CA GLY A 133 31.65 11.45 -0.06
C GLY A 133 30.79 10.69 0.95
N GLY A 134 30.95 9.37 1.04
CA GLY A 134 30.47 8.56 2.16
C GLY A 134 31.22 8.80 3.47
N PHE A 135 30.80 8.11 4.52
CA PHE A 135 31.33 8.19 5.88
C PHE A 135 32.50 7.23 6.12
N GLY A 136 32.51 6.08 5.45
CA GLY A 136 33.48 5.01 5.68
C GLY A 136 34.07 4.39 4.42
N GLU A 137 34.52 3.14 4.53
CA GLU A 137 35.02 2.34 3.42
C GLU A 137 33.88 1.92 2.48
N THR A 138 32.75 1.51 3.04
CA THR A 138 31.49 1.33 2.30
C THR A 138 30.32 1.78 3.15
N ASP A 139 29.35 2.44 2.52
CA ASP A 139 28.14 2.93 3.19
C ASP A 139 26.89 2.28 2.57
N ILE A 140 25.79 2.26 3.32
CA ILE A 140 24.45 1.96 2.80
C ILE A 140 23.82 3.20 2.17
N TYR A 141 23.36 3.02 0.94
CA TYR A 141 22.60 3.98 0.15
C TYR A 141 21.25 3.38 -0.26
N TYR A 142 20.34 4.24 -0.73
CA TYR A 142 19.16 3.82 -1.47
C TYR A 142 18.95 4.68 -2.72
N VAL A 143 18.20 4.14 -3.69
CA VAL A 143 17.62 4.88 -4.81
C VAL A 143 16.10 4.73 -4.81
N GLU A 144 15.40 5.73 -5.33
CA GLU A 144 13.94 5.76 -5.43
C GLU A 144 13.49 5.51 -6.88
N TRP A 145 12.40 4.76 -7.05
CA TRP A 145 11.81 4.54 -8.36
C TRP A 145 11.05 5.78 -8.83
N THR A 146 11.45 6.35 -9.96
CA THR A 146 10.84 7.58 -10.53
C THR A 146 9.66 7.30 -11.44
N GLY A 147 9.24 6.04 -11.58
CA GLY A 147 8.21 5.59 -12.52
C GLY A 147 8.76 5.04 -13.83
N ASN A 148 9.97 5.43 -14.22
CA ASN A 148 10.64 5.02 -15.45
C ASN A 148 12.10 4.58 -15.24
N ASP A 149 12.76 5.06 -14.18
CA ASP A 149 14.14 4.75 -13.86
C ASP A 149 14.37 4.87 -12.34
N TRP A 150 15.60 4.66 -11.88
CA TRP A 150 16.03 4.90 -10.51
C TRP A 150 16.59 6.33 -10.34
N SER A 151 16.38 6.90 -9.15
CA SER A 151 16.97 8.18 -8.76
C SER A 151 18.50 8.09 -8.63
N ARG A 152 19.13 9.23 -8.32
CA ARG A 152 20.52 9.21 -7.83
C ARG A 152 20.59 8.54 -6.44
N PRO A 153 21.71 7.88 -6.10
CA PRO A 153 21.93 7.32 -4.77
C PRO A 153 21.84 8.36 -3.65
N ILE A 154 21.15 8.01 -2.57
CA ILE A 154 20.99 8.80 -1.36
C ILE A 154 21.59 8.02 -0.19
N ASN A 155 22.51 8.63 0.56
CA ASN A 155 23.18 8.01 1.69
C ASN A 155 22.25 7.97 2.91
N LEU A 156 22.23 6.85 3.65
CA LEU A 156 21.39 6.69 4.86
C LEU A 156 21.89 7.43 6.11
N GLY A 157 22.92 8.26 5.97
CA GLY A 157 23.36 9.16 7.02
C GLY A 157 24.25 8.51 8.09
N PRO A 158 24.78 9.33 9.01
CA PRO A 158 25.83 8.93 9.96
C PRO A 158 25.33 8.05 11.10
N THR A 159 24.02 7.87 11.25
CA THR A 159 23.46 6.97 12.25
C THR A 159 23.71 5.52 11.86
N ILE A 160 23.55 5.21 10.57
CA ILE A 160 23.73 3.88 10.00
C ILE A 160 25.16 3.72 9.51
N ASN A 161 25.67 4.70 8.76
CA ASN A 161 26.98 4.65 8.13
C ASN A 161 28.05 5.21 9.06
N THR A 162 29.14 4.45 9.21
CA THR A 162 30.22 4.73 10.14
C THR A 162 31.52 5.02 9.37
N LYS A 163 32.66 5.02 10.06
CA LYS A 163 33.97 5.08 9.39
C LYS A 163 34.43 3.72 8.84
N GLY A 164 33.71 2.64 9.19
CA GLY A 164 34.00 1.27 8.78
C GLY A 164 33.31 0.91 7.47
N LYS A 165 32.91 -0.36 7.37
CA LYS A 165 32.15 -0.94 6.27
C LYS A 165 30.76 -1.28 6.75
N GLU A 166 29.77 -0.70 6.09
CA GLU A 166 28.39 -1.17 6.14
C GLU A 166 28.05 -1.93 4.85
N ALA A 167 27.46 -3.12 4.99
CA ALA A 167 27.18 -4.02 3.88
C ALA A 167 25.95 -4.92 4.14
N PHE A 168 25.54 -5.66 3.12
CA PHE A 168 24.47 -6.67 3.19
C PHE A 168 23.14 -6.13 3.77
N PRO A 169 22.59 -5.02 3.23
CA PRO A 169 21.29 -4.55 3.67
C PRO A 169 20.19 -5.58 3.35
N PHE A 170 19.21 -5.68 4.23
CA PHE A 170 17.98 -6.42 4.05
C PHE A 170 16.83 -5.64 4.69
N LEU A 171 15.95 -5.08 3.86
CA LEU A 171 14.74 -4.41 4.33
C LEU A 171 13.61 -5.43 4.50
N HIS A 172 13.16 -5.59 5.75
CA HIS A 172 12.00 -6.40 6.09
C HIS A 172 10.69 -5.66 5.78
N GLU A 173 9.59 -6.39 5.56
CA GLU A 173 8.28 -5.79 5.28
C GLU A 173 7.72 -4.91 6.40
N SER A 174 8.24 -5.05 7.62
CA SER A 174 7.91 -4.19 8.75
C SER A 174 8.60 -2.82 8.72
N GLY A 175 9.43 -2.53 7.71
CA GLY A 175 10.23 -1.30 7.63
C GLY A 175 11.55 -1.33 8.42
N VAL A 176 11.89 -2.46 9.03
CA VAL A 176 13.16 -2.65 9.72
C VAL A 176 14.25 -3.05 8.72
N LEU A 177 15.32 -2.25 8.66
CA LEU A 177 16.51 -2.54 7.89
C LEU A 177 17.50 -3.32 8.76
N PHE A 178 17.88 -4.51 8.30
CA PHE A 178 19.00 -5.28 8.81
C PHE A 178 20.23 -5.02 7.94
N PHE A 179 21.41 -4.94 8.53
CA PHE A 179 22.67 -4.76 7.80
C PHE A 179 23.84 -5.29 8.62
N ALA A 180 24.97 -5.53 7.97
CA ALA A 180 26.22 -5.89 8.64
C ALA A 180 27.13 -4.66 8.73
N SER A 181 27.83 -4.47 9.85
CA SER A 181 28.81 -3.39 10.02
C SER A 181 30.04 -3.85 10.80
N ASP A 182 31.22 -3.33 10.43
CA ASP A 182 32.45 -3.43 11.22
C ASP A 182 32.89 -2.14 11.92
N GLY A 183 32.10 -1.06 11.79
CA GLY A 183 32.39 0.22 12.43
C GLY A 183 31.50 0.54 13.63
N HIS A 184 30.37 -0.13 13.79
CA HIS A 184 29.56 -0.07 15.01
C HIS A 184 30.17 -0.94 16.13
N SER A 185 29.88 -0.61 17.39
CA SER A 185 30.34 -1.44 18.52
C SER A 185 29.65 -2.81 18.51
N GLY A 186 30.43 -3.89 18.38
CA GLY A 186 29.94 -5.25 18.27
C GLY A 186 30.89 -6.30 18.86
N TYR A 187 30.79 -7.54 18.38
CA TYR A 187 31.50 -8.71 18.85
C TYR A 187 32.68 -9.10 17.94
N GLY A 188 32.56 -8.89 16.63
CA GLY A 188 33.50 -9.34 15.59
C GLY A 188 33.99 -8.21 14.68
N ASN A 189 34.36 -8.52 13.43
CA ASN A 189 34.45 -7.46 12.42
C ASN A 189 33.04 -7.17 11.93
N TYR A 190 32.48 -7.98 11.02
CA TYR A 190 31.07 -7.80 10.67
C TYR A 190 30.15 -8.34 11.75
N ASP A 191 29.33 -7.47 12.31
CA ASP A 191 28.19 -7.81 13.15
C ASP A 191 26.88 -7.42 12.48
N ILE A 192 25.81 -8.17 12.74
CA ILE A 192 24.47 -7.89 12.25
C ILE A 192 23.79 -6.88 13.17
N PHE A 193 23.36 -5.78 12.58
CA PHE A 193 22.59 -4.72 13.22
C PHE A 193 21.21 -4.61 12.58
N MET A 194 20.31 -3.96 13.30
CA MET A 194 19.02 -3.54 12.79
C MET A 194 18.73 -2.10 13.16
N VAL A 195 17.97 -1.43 12.31
CA VAL A 195 17.47 -0.09 12.52
C VAL A 195 16.06 0.00 11.96
N ASN A 196 15.18 0.71 12.65
CA ASN A 196 13.89 1.06 12.10
C ASN A 196 14.03 2.36 11.31
N LEU A 197 13.83 2.31 9.99
CA LEU A 197 13.91 3.49 9.12
C LEU A 197 12.73 4.46 9.32
N GLY A 198 11.69 4.03 10.04
CA GLY A 198 10.51 4.84 10.34
C GLY A 198 10.51 5.52 11.71
N ASP A 199 11.57 5.36 12.51
CA ASP A 199 11.71 5.96 13.84
C ASP A 199 12.60 7.22 13.77
N ALA A 200 12.06 8.39 14.15
CA ALA A 200 12.78 9.66 14.26
C ALA A 200 14.08 9.58 15.08
N GLY A 201 14.21 8.59 15.97
CA GLY A 201 15.40 8.34 16.77
C GLY A 201 16.47 7.43 16.14
N GLU A 202 16.20 6.84 14.97
CA GLU A 202 17.07 5.95 14.16
C GLU A 202 18.05 5.10 14.99
N ARG A 203 17.60 4.44 16.05
CA ARG A 203 18.55 3.75 16.93
C ARG A 203 19.02 2.45 16.28
N VAL A 204 20.29 2.40 15.89
CA VAL A 204 20.97 1.17 15.47
C VAL A 204 21.14 0.23 16.66
N ILE A 205 20.68 -1.01 16.50
CA ILE A 205 20.70 -2.05 17.54
C ILE A 205 21.48 -3.25 17.02
N ASN A 206 22.53 -3.63 17.75
CA ASN A 206 23.25 -4.89 17.51
C ASN A 206 22.34 -6.07 17.88
N LEU A 207 22.18 -7.06 16.99
CA LEU A 207 21.30 -8.21 17.26
C LEU A 207 21.80 -9.12 18.39
N GLY A 208 23.09 -9.05 18.72
CA GLY A 208 23.71 -9.82 19.79
C GLY A 208 23.72 -11.33 19.54
N SER A 209 24.16 -12.07 20.55
CA SER A 209 24.14 -13.53 20.52
C SER A 209 22.68 -14.05 20.49
N PRO A 210 22.35 -15.09 19.70
CA PRO A 210 23.26 -15.98 18.95
C PRO A 210 23.56 -15.56 17.50
N PHE A 211 23.03 -14.42 17.06
CA PHE A 211 23.19 -13.94 15.68
C PHE A 211 24.60 -13.43 15.43
N ASN A 212 25.16 -12.73 16.42
CA ASN A 212 26.52 -12.21 16.39
C ASN A 212 27.48 -13.04 17.26
N SER A 213 28.74 -13.05 16.84
CA SER A 213 29.84 -13.84 17.37
C SER A 213 31.16 -13.07 17.21
N PRO A 214 32.30 -13.54 17.76
CA PRO A 214 33.61 -12.90 17.58
C PRO A 214 34.18 -12.93 16.15
N ASN A 215 33.36 -13.28 15.17
CA ASN A 215 33.68 -13.62 13.79
C ASN A 215 32.82 -12.76 12.85
N ASP A 216 32.93 -12.94 11.53
CA ASP A 216 32.08 -12.20 10.60
C ASP A 216 30.69 -12.84 10.55
N ASP A 217 29.67 -12.03 10.80
CA ASP A 217 28.25 -12.35 10.77
C ASP A 217 27.52 -11.35 9.88
N PHE A 218 26.89 -11.83 8.80
CA PHE A 218 26.35 -10.96 7.75
C PHE A 218 25.26 -11.64 6.92
N GLY A 219 24.69 -10.94 5.94
CA GLY A 219 23.73 -11.53 5.00
C GLY A 219 22.46 -12.04 5.67
N PHE A 220 21.93 -11.27 6.62
CA PHE A 220 20.75 -11.60 7.39
C PHE A 220 19.49 -11.46 6.55
N ILE A 221 18.60 -12.45 6.64
CA ILE A 221 17.30 -12.46 5.99
C ILE A 221 16.28 -13.09 6.92
N LEU A 222 15.03 -12.63 6.83
CA LEU A 222 13.98 -13.02 7.74
C LEU A 222 12.66 -13.26 7.01
N SER A 223 11.90 -14.24 7.50
CA SER A 223 10.53 -14.47 7.07
C SER A 223 9.64 -13.30 7.48
N ASN A 224 8.59 -13.09 6.70
CA ASN A 224 7.55 -12.07 6.93
C ASN A 224 6.99 -12.11 8.37
N GLU A 225 6.81 -13.30 8.93
CA GLU A 225 6.32 -13.51 10.29
C GLU A 225 7.35 -13.18 11.38
N GLY A 226 8.57 -12.83 11.00
CA GLY A 226 9.65 -12.44 11.92
C GLY A 226 10.17 -13.57 12.81
N ASN A 227 9.83 -14.83 12.52
CA ASN A 227 10.06 -15.97 13.41
C ASN A 227 11.06 -17.00 12.87
N SER A 228 11.52 -16.86 11.63
CA SER A 228 12.51 -17.77 11.03
C SER A 228 13.32 -17.04 9.96
N GLY A 229 14.55 -17.49 9.72
CA GLY A 229 15.42 -16.81 8.78
C GLY A 229 16.77 -17.48 8.63
N TYR A 230 17.67 -16.77 7.94
CA TYR A 230 19.04 -17.21 7.73
C TYR A 230 20.02 -16.05 7.89
N PHE A 231 21.27 -16.41 8.12
CA PHE A 231 22.39 -15.49 8.04
C PHE A 231 23.65 -16.29 7.68
N SER A 232 24.69 -15.58 7.29
CA SER A 232 25.99 -16.15 6.97
C SER A 232 26.99 -15.85 8.07
N SER A 233 27.90 -16.79 8.33
CA SER A 233 28.94 -16.60 9.32
C SER A 233 30.19 -17.43 9.04
N ASN A 234 31.36 -16.92 9.40
CA ASN A 234 32.61 -17.68 9.45
C ASN A 234 32.98 -18.20 10.85
N ARG A 235 31.99 -18.29 11.75
CA ARG A 235 32.17 -18.82 13.11
C ARG A 235 32.71 -20.25 13.14
N PRO A 236 33.51 -20.62 14.16
CA PRO A 236 34.03 -21.97 14.31
C PRO A 236 32.94 -23.04 14.40
N GLY A 237 33.22 -24.22 13.85
CA GLY A 237 32.30 -25.37 13.82
C GLY A 237 31.45 -25.47 12.55
N GLY A 238 31.61 -24.51 11.63
CA GLY A 238 31.09 -24.57 10.26
C GLY A 238 31.81 -25.58 9.35
N VAL A 239 31.29 -25.74 8.14
CA VAL A 239 31.80 -26.68 7.11
C VAL A 239 32.70 -25.97 6.08
N GLY A 240 32.54 -24.66 5.91
CA GLY A 240 33.21 -23.83 4.91
C GLY A 240 33.96 -22.65 5.51
N LYS A 241 34.32 -21.68 4.64
CA LYS A 241 34.86 -20.38 5.07
C LYS A 241 33.75 -19.51 5.65
N ASP A 242 32.76 -19.19 4.82
CA ASP A 242 31.50 -18.62 5.29
C ASP A 242 30.42 -19.68 5.09
N ASP A 243 29.73 -20.01 6.17
CA ASP A 243 28.63 -20.96 6.21
C ASP A 243 27.29 -20.25 6.37
N ILE A 244 26.24 -20.98 6.01
CA ILE A 244 24.86 -20.54 6.05
C ILE A 244 24.19 -21.16 7.27
N TYR A 245 23.70 -20.33 8.18
CA TYR A 245 22.98 -20.72 9.37
C TYR A 245 21.49 -20.40 9.22
N SER A 246 20.63 -21.33 9.62
CA SER A 246 19.18 -21.14 9.74
C SER A 246 18.78 -21.01 11.20
N PHE A 247 17.75 -20.23 11.50
CA PHE A 247 17.22 -20.12 12.87
C PHE A 247 15.70 -20.14 12.91
N GLN A 248 15.19 -20.47 14.10
CA GLN A 248 13.79 -20.25 14.49
C GLN A 248 13.77 -19.43 15.78
N ALA A 249 13.07 -18.30 15.74
CA ALA A 249 12.81 -17.43 16.88
C ALA A 249 11.36 -17.67 17.34
N LEU A 250 11.16 -18.57 18.29
CA LEU A 250 9.83 -18.98 18.76
C LEU A 250 8.98 -17.83 19.34
N GLN A 251 9.62 -16.76 19.80
CA GLN A 251 8.97 -15.55 20.31
C GLN A 251 9.00 -14.38 19.30
N GLY A 252 9.42 -14.65 18.06
CA GLY A 252 9.75 -13.63 17.06
C GLY A 252 11.01 -12.85 17.43
N ILE A 253 11.51 -12.05 16.50
CA ILE A 253 12.52 -11.02 16.81
C ILE A 253 11.77 -9.84 17.44
N PRO A 254 12.03 -9.47 18.72
CA PRO A 254 11.16 -8.62 19.54
C PRO A 254 10.78 -7.26 18.95
N ILE A 255 11.55 -6.74 18.00
CA ILE A 255 11.40 -5.40 17.40
C ILE A 255 10.62 -5.43 16.08
N ILE A 256 10.26 -6.61 15.58
CA ILE A 256 9.41 -6.75 14.36
C ILE A 256 7.93 -6.67 14.72
N ASN A 257 7.60 -7.02 15.97
CA ASN A 257 6.24 -6.98 16.50
C ASN A 257 5.88 -5.66 17.20
N SER A 258 6.82 -4.72 17.34
CA SER A 258 6.46 -3.36 17.74
C SER A 258 5.81 -2.70 16.55
N THR A 259 4.49 -2.63 16.58
CA THR A 259 3.67 -1.87 15.64
C THR A 259 4.17 -0.42 15.63
N PHE A 260 4.95 -0.05 14.61
CA PHE A 260 5.59 1.27 14.58
C PHE A 260 4.62 2.29 13.97
N LEU A 261 3.97 2.99 14.88
CA LEU A 261 3.03 4.06 14.59
C LEU A 261 3.81 5.33 14.21
N GLN A 262 3.55 5.86 13.02
CA GLN A 262 4.07 7.15 12.55
C GLN A 262 2.95 8.19 12.56
N PRO A 263 3.22 9.43 13.00
CA PRO A 263 2.24 10.49 12.96
C PRO A 263 2.05 10.99 11.52
N TYR A 264 0.83 10.89 11.01
CA TYR A 264 0.42 11.48 9.74
C TYR A 264 -0.53 12.65 9.97
N THR A 265 -0.36 13.71 9.19
CA THR A 265 -1.30 14.85 9.21
C THR A 265 -2.28 14.72 8.04
N LEU A 266 -3.54 14.45 8.36
CA LEU A 266 -4.64 14.39 7.41
C LEU A 266 -5.34 15.73 7.39
N GLN A 267 -5.40 16.37 6.22
CA GLN A 267 -6.15 17.61 6.06
C GLN A 267 -7.39 17.42 5.18
N ILE A 268 -8.55 17.86 5.67
CA ILE A 268 -9.80 17.85 4.93
C ILE A 268 -10.09 19.25 4.38
N LEU A 269 -10.26 19.32 3.07
CA LEU A 269 -10.52 20.56 2.34
C LEU A 269 -11.85 20.47 1.59
N ASP A 270 -12.49 21.61 1.40
CA ASP A 270 -13.59 21.76 0.46
C ASP A 270 -13.06 21.60 -0.98
N GLY A 271 -13.70 20.72 -1.74
CA GLY A 271 -13.24 20.34 -3.07
C GLY A 271 -13.28 21.48 -4.09
N VAL A 272 -14.13 22.49 -3.86
CA VAL A 272 -14.34 23.63 -4.77
C VAL A 272 -13.53 24.84 -4.31
N SER A 273 -13.77 25.30 -3.08
CA SER A 273 -13.17 26.51 -2.53
C SER A 273 -11.76 26.31 -1.98
N LYS A 274 -11.34 25.05 -1.75
CA LYS A 274 -10.08 24.66 -1.11
C LYS A 274 -9.93 25.16 0.33
N VAL A 275 -11.01 25.62 0.95
CA VAL A 275 -11.05 26.05 2.36
C VAL A 275 -11.03 24.83 3.28
N PRO A 276 -10.31 24.85 4.41
CA PRO A 276 -10.32 23.73 5.35
C PRO A 276 -11.67 23.47 6.00
N ILE A 277 -12.01 22.20 6.20
CA ILE A 277 -13.28 21.77 6.78
C ILE A 277 -13.06 21.31 8.23
N PRO A 278 -13.47 22.11 9.24
CA PRO A 278 -13.41 21.71 10.64
C PRO A 278 -14.53 20.74 11.01
N LEU A 279 -14.32 19.94 12.06
CA LEU A 279 -15.28 18.98 12.60
C LEU A 279 -15.81 17.99 11.53
N ALA A 280 -14.94 17.57 10.60
CA ALA A 280 -15.20 16.43 9.73
C ALA A 280 -14.86 15.15 10.50
N ASN A 281 -15.71 14.14 10.37
CA ASN A 281 -15.53 12.83 10.99
C ASN A 281 -14.64 11.97 10.09
N ILE A 282 -13.51 11.52 10.62
CA ILE A 282 -12.55 10.64 9.95
C ILE A 282 -12.52 9.30 10.67
N ARG A 283 -12.76 8.21 9.95
CA ARG A 283 -12.59 6.84 10.45
C ARG A 283 -11.56 6.12 9.59
N ILE A 284 -10.65 5.40 10.23
CA ILE A 284 -9.49 4.78 9.59
C ILE A 284 -9.55 3.27 9.87
N PHE A 285 -9.45 2.47 8.82
CA PHE A 285 -9.55 1.02 8.84
C PHE A 285 -8.31 0.41 8.24
N GLU A 286 -7.72 -0.57 8.92
CA GLU A 286 -6.57 -1.32 8.41
C GLU A 286 -7.06 -2.41 7.43
N LYS A 287 -6.29 -2.63 6.36
CA LYS A 287 -6.49 -3.78 5.47
C LYS A 287 -6.09 -5.07 6.20
N ARG A 288 -6.96 -6.08 6.19
CA ARG A 288 -6.67 -7.43 6.68
C ARG A 288 -6.50 -8.39 5.49
N GLY A 289 -6.00 -9.59 5.75
CA GLY A 289 -5.55 -10.53 4.70
C GLY A 289 -6.54 -10.79 3.55
N ASP A 290 -7.85 -10.79 3.83
CA ASP A 290 -8.93 -11.03 2.86
C ASP A 290 -9.63 -9.75 2.35
N GLY A 291 -9.28 -8.56 2.86
CA GLY A 291 -9.87 -7.30 2.40
C GLY A 291 -9.92 -6.19 3.44
N TRP A 292 -10.88 -5.29 3.26
CA TRP A 292 -11.19 -4.24 4.23
C TRP A 292 -12.14 -4.79 5.28
N ASP A 293 -12.03 -4.30 6.51
CA ASP A 293 -12.87 -4.72 7.63
C ASP A 293 -14.36 -4.78 7.23
N GLU A 294 -15.04 -5.90 7.45
CA GLU A 294 -16.46 -6.10 7.10
C GLU A 294 -17.41 -5.19 7.93
N GLU A 295 -16.86 -4.43 8.87
CA GLU A 295 -17.59 -3.56 9.76
C GLU A 295 -18.26 -2.36 9.06
N ILE A 296 -17.86 -1.98 7.85
CA ILE A 296 -18.34 -0.74 7.21
C ILE A 296 -19.42 -0.91 6.14
N TYR A 297 -19.65 -2.11 5.60
CA TYR A 297 -20.65 -2.34 4.55
C TYR A 297 -21.69 -3.38 4.94
N ASP A 298 -22.91 -3.15 4.46
CA ASP A 298 -23.96 -4.16 4.35
C ASP A 298 -23.99 -4.70 2.92
N TYR A 299 -24.42 -5.96 2.76
CA TYR A 299 -24.54 -6.61 1.47
C TYR A 299 -26.00 -6.96 1.22
N ASN A 300 -26.58 -6.34 0.20
CA ASN A 300 -27.97 -6.54 -0.18
C ASN A 300 -28.05 -7.21 -1.56
N TYR A 301 -29.01 -8.11 -1.75
CA TYR A 301 -29.26 -8.71 -3.06
C TYR A 301 -30.32 -7.90 -3.80
N ILE A 302 -29.94 -7.26 -4.91
CA ILE A 302 -30.86 -6.54 -5.80
C ILE A 302 -31.04 -7.31 -7.10
N LYS A 303 -32.18 -7.14 -7.78
CA LYS A 303 -32.36 -7.68 -9.13
C LYS A 303 -31.90 -6.66 -10.16
N ASP A 304 -31.06 -7.09 -11.09
CA ASP A 304 -30.68 -6.27 -12.24
C ASP A 304 -31.85 -6.14 -13.24
N LYS A 305 -31.63 -5.36 -14.32
CA LYS A 305 -32.62 -5.13 -15.38
C LYS A 305 -33.07 -6.41 -16.11
N THR A 306 -32.36 -7.52 -15.93
CA THR A 306 -32.66 -8.83 -16.52
C THR A 306 -33.34 -9.78 -15.54
N GLY A 307 -33.54 -9.35 -14.28
CA GLY A 307 -34.15 -10.15 -13.22
C GLY A 307 -33.18 -11.03 -12.44
N LYS A 308 -31.86 -10.95 -12.73
CA LYS A 308 -30.82 -11.71 -12.03
C LYS A 308 -30.47 -11.02 -10.71
N PHE A 309 -30.33 -11.81 -9.64
CA PHE A 309 -29.86 -11.30 -8.36
C PHE A 309 -28.37 -10.97 -8.43
N ILE A 310 -28.01 -9.74 -8.07
CA ILE A 310 -26.65 -9.25 -7.90
C ILE A 310 -26.47 -8.81 -6.44
N GLN A 311 -25.31 -9.12 -5.87
CA GLN A 311 -24.94 -8.67 -4.53
C GLN A 311 -24.41 -7.24 -4.63
N GLN A 312 -25.11 -6.29 -4.03
CA GLN A 312 -24.75 -4.89 -3.97
C GLN A 312 -24.16 -4.58 -2.59
N LYS A 313 -22.97 -3.98 -2.61
CA LYS A 313 -22.28 -3.44 -1.44
C LYS A 313 -22.86 -2.07 -1.11
N GLN A 314 -23.31 -1.87 0.12
CA GLN A 314 -23.89 -0.61 0.60
C GLN A 314 -23.17 -0.16 1.86
N LEU A 315 -22.73 1.10 1.92
CA LEU A 315 -22.10 1.66 3.12
C LEU A 315 -23.12 1.72 4.26
N LYS A 316 -22.72 1.25 5.45
CA LYS A 316 -23.54 1.34 6.66
C LYS A 316 -23.79 2.79 7.04
N ARG A 317 -24.90 3.03 7.76
CA ARG A 317 -25.16 4.35 8.32
C ARG A 317 -24.11 4.69 9.37
N GLU A 318 -23.86 5.99 9.55
CA GLU A 318 -22.81 6.46 10.45
C GLU A 318 -22.99 5.98 11.91
N ASP A 319 -24.24 5.83 12.37
CA ASP A 319 -24.61 5.30 13.70
C ASP A 319 -24.36 3.78 13.84
N GLN A 320 -24.16 3.07 12.74
CA GLN A 320 -23.95 1.62 12.72
C GLN A 320 -22.47 1.24 12.59
N ILE A 321 -21.59 2.20 12.31
CA ILE A 321 -20.15 1.99 12.22
C ILE A 321 -19.56 2.12 13.63
N GLN A 322 -19.13 1.00 14.21
CA GLN A 322 -18.63 0.94 15.60
C GLN A 322 -17.29 1.65 15.79
N LYS A 323 -16.49 1.78 14.72
CA LYS A 323 -15.18 2.46 14.77
C LYS A 323 -15.34 3.93 15.15
N ALA A 324 -14.59 4.35 16.16
CA ALA A 324 -14.55 5.73 16.62
C ALA A 324 -14.10 6.68 15.50
N ALA A 325 -14.71 7.87 15.46
CA ALA A 325 -14.34 8.93 14.54
C ALA A 325 -13.40 9.94 15.21
N TYR A 326 -12.42 10.42 14.45
CA TYR A 326 -11.61 11.56 14.80
C TYR A 326 -12.16 12.82 14.13
N LEU A 327 -12.17 13.93 14.86
CA LEU A 327 -12.68 15.21 14.39
C LEU A 327 -11.53 16.09 13.93
N THR A 328 -11.65 16.69 12.75
CA THR A 328 -10.70 17.71 12.29
C THR A 328 -10.79 18.98 13.12
N ASP A 329 -9.65 19.64 13.30
CA ASP A 329 -9.52 20.91 14.01
C ASP A 329 -9.96 22.12 13.14
N ARG A 330 -9.69 23.34 13.61
CA ARG A 330 -10.03 24.59 12.88
C ARG A 330 -9.29 24.75 11.54
N ARG A 331 -8.17 24.06 11.35
CA ARG A 331 -7.38 24.02 10.11
C ARG A 331 -7.77 22.85 9.21
N GLY A 332 -8.85 22.15 9.57
CA GLY A 332 -9.30 20.94 8.88
C GLY A 332 -8.33 19.78 9.06
N GLU A 333 -7.45 19.82 10.06
CA GLU A 333 -6.38 18.85 10.27
C GLU A 333 -6.73 17.87 11.39
N VAL A 334 -6.28 16.63 11.24
CA VAL A 334 -6.14 15.67 12.33
C VAL A 334 -4.78 15.01 12.21
N VAL A 335 -4.12 14.82 13.36
CA VAL A 335 -2.91 14.00 13.44
C VAL A 335 -3.34 12.62 13.92
N HIS A 336 -3.00 11.59 13.14
CA HIS A 336 -3.24 10.22 13.53
C HIS A 336 -2.01 9.35 13.30
N GLU A 337 -1.82 8.41 14.21
CA GLU A 337 -0.74 7.46 14.20
C GLU A 337 -1.12 6.27 13.31
N LEU A 338 -0.36 6.06 12.23
CA LEU A 338 -0.56 4.94 11.30
C LEU A 338 0.67 4.05 11.33
N GLN A 339 0.48 2.73 11.33
CA GLN A 339 1.55 1.76 11.14
C GLN A 339 2.21 1.98 9.77
N ALA A 340 3.54 1.93 9.72
CA ALA A 340 4.31 1.94 8.48
C ALA A 340 4.03 0.69 7.62
N GLU A 341 4.29 0.78 6.31
CA GLU A 341 4.18 -0.33 5.35
C GLU A 341 2.80 -1.02 5.27
N GLN A 342 1.73 -0.31 5.63
CA GLN A 342 0.37 -0.82 5.72
C GLN A 342 -0.60 -0.10 4.76
N GLU A 343 -1.68 -0.77 4.37
CA GLU A 343 -2.78 -0.17 3.62
C GLU A 343 -3.97 0.13 4.52
N TYR A 344 -4.57 1.30 4.30
CA TYR A 344 -5.69 1.83 5.06
C TYR A 344 -6.84 2.23 4.15
N LEU A 345 -8.06 2.09 4.66
CA LEU A 345 -9.26 2.70 4.11
C LEU A 345 -9.67 3.83 5.05
N ILE A 346 -9.78 5.03 4.50
CA ILE A 346 -10.14 6.25 5.20
C ILE A 346 -11.52 6.64 4.74
N LEU A 347 -12.46 6.67 5.68
CA LEU A 347 -13.83 7.14 5.48
C LEU A 347 -13.96 8.54 6.09
N VAL A 348 -14.30 9.51 5.25
CA VAL A 348 -14.50 10.90 5.66
C VAL A 348 -15.96 11.29 5.46
N THR A 349 -16.57 11.81 6.53
CA THR A 349 -17.97 12.25 6.54
C THR A 349 -18.09 13.65 7.12
N LYS A 350 -18.94 14.47 6.50
CA LYS A 350 -19.28 15.81 6.99
C LYS A 350 -20.66 16.17 6.47
N THR A 351 -21.53 16.67 7.35
CA THR A 351 -22.84 17.19 6.93
C THR A 351 -22.69 18.27 5.87
N GLY A 352 -23.44 18.15 4.77
CA GLY A 352 -23.36 19.05 3.61
C GLY A 352 -22.31 18.64 2.57
N TYR A 353 -21.59 17.54 2.78
CA TYR A 353 -20.58 17.01 1.86
C TYR A 353 -20.86 15.54 1.53
N ALA A 354 -20.49 15.15 0.30
CA ALA A 354 -20.54 13.76 -0.11
C ALA A 354 -19.54 12.95 0.72
N THR A 355 -19.97 11.79 1.20
CA THR A 355 -19.08 10.85 1.89
C THR A 355 -17.98 10.40 0.95
N GLN A 356 -16.74 10.40 1.45
CA GLN A 356 -15.57 10.04 0.67
C GLN A 356 -14.89 8.81 1.28
N GLU A 357 -14.64 7.81 0.44
CA GLU A 357 -13.87 6.60 0.77
C GLU A 357 -12.54 6.64 0.00
N ILE A 358 -11.42 6.51 0.71
CA ILE A 358 -10.08 6.61 0.11
C ILE A 358 -9.20 5.49 0.64
N THR A 359 -8.54 4.78 -0.28
CA THR A 359 -7.44 3.90 0.07
C THR A 359 -6.15 4.72 0.19
N TYR A 360 -5.47 4.59 1.32
CA TYR A 360 -4.19 5.23 1.60
C TYR A 360 -3.16 4.18 1.98
N SER A 361 -1.95 4.28 1.42
CA SER A 361 -0.84 3.37 1.71
C SER A 361 0.25 4.13 2.46
N THR A 362 0.72 3.57 3.57
CA THR A 362 1.96 3.99 4.25
C THR A 362 3.20 3.25 3.74
N LYS A 363 3.04 2.32 2.78
CA LYS A 363 4.15 1.64 2.12
C LYS A 363 5.06 2.62 1.39
N GLY A 364 6.36 2.54 1.66
CA GLY A 364 7.42 3.37 1.10
C GLY A 364 7.46 4.82 1.60
N LYS A 365 6.60 5.19 2.57
CA LYS A 365 6.49 6.58 3.03
C LYS A 365 7.39 6.88 4.22
N LEU A 366 7.98 8.07 4.21
CA LEU A 366 8.74 8.60 5.35
C LEU A 366 7.80 9.15 6.43
N GLU A 367 8.32 9.29 7.65
CA GLU A 367 7.61 9.84 8.81
C GLU A 367 7.09 11.26 8.54
N GLY A 368 5.89 11.57 9.03
CA GLY A 368 5.38 12.94 9.07
C GLY A 368 4.72 13.44 7.78
N GLU A 369 4.46 12.56 6.80
CA GLU A 369 3.83 12.97 5.55
C GLU A 369 2.44 13.60 5.80
N ARG A 370 2.23 14.76 5.18
CA ARG A 370 0.93 15.44 5.15
C ARG A 370 0.22 15.09 3.87
N PHE A 371 -1.04 14.70 3.96
CA PHE A 371 -1.89 14.52 2.77
C PHE A 371 -3.26 15.13 2.95
N SER A 372 -3.87 15.50 1.82
CA SER A 372 -5.14 16.21 1.80
C SER A 372 -6.22 15.40 1.11
N ILE A 373 -7.42 15.43 1.68
CA ILE A 373 -8.63 14.83 1.13
C ILE A 373 -9.62 15.96 0.82
N ALA A 374 -10.06 16.02 -0.43
CA ALA A 374 -11.03 17.01 -0.89
C ALA A 374 -12.45 16.44 -0.84
N LEU A 375 -13.32 17.01 0.01
CA LEU A 375 -14.73 16.64 0.04
C LEU A 375 -15.54 17.47 -0.95
N GLN A 376 -16.40 16.83 -1.72
CA GLN A 376 -17.30 17.53 -2.62
C GLN A 376 -18.55 18.00 -1.86
N PRO A 377 -18.89 19.30 -1.85
CA PRO A 377 -20.12 19.78 -1.23
C PRO A 377 -21.32 19.19 -1.98
N ILE A 378 -22.31 18.72 -1.23
CA ILE A 378 -23.57 18.28 -1.83
C ILE A 378 -24.35 19.55 -2.16
N THR A 379 -24.58 19.80 -3.44
CA THR A 379 -25.31 20.97 -3.92
C THR A 379 -26.82 20.73 -3.92
N CYS A 380 -27.26 19.48 -4.05
CA CYS A 380 -28.66 19.10 -3.98
C CYS A 380 -28.88 17.59 -3.76
N PHE A 381 -30.11 17.23 -3.40
CA PHE A 381 -30.60 15.86 -3.39
C PHE A 381 -31.39 15.56 -4.67
N ASP A 382 -31.05 14.48 -5.36
CA ASP A 382 -31.85 13.99 -6.49
C ASP A 382 -33.16 13.38 -5.97
N LEU A 383 -34.26 14.05 -6.27
CA LEU A 383 -35.62 13.57 -6.08
C LEU A 383 -36.06 12.84 -7.34
N GLN A 384 -36.42 11.57 -7.19
CA GLN A 384 -37.18 10.83 -8.21
C GLN A 384 -38.63 10.72 -7.76
N GLY A 385 -39.54 11.23 -8.59
CA GLY A 385 -40.97 11.13 -8.33
C GLY A 385 -41.71 10.35 -9.41
N THR A 386 -42.79 9.69 -9.03
CA THR A 386 -43.69 8.98 -9.95
C THR A 386 -45.11 9.52 -9.82
N VAL A 387 -45.77 9.67 -10.96
CA VAL A 387 -47.14 10.14 -11.06
C VAL A 387 -48.00 9.11 -11.76
N LYS A 388 -49.06 8.68 -11.07
CA LYS A 388 -49.97 7.64 -11.54
C LYS A 388 -51.42 8.07 -11.33
N ASN A 389 -52.33 7.49 -12.09
CA ASN A 389 -53.77 7.60 -11.81
C ASN A 389 -54.20 6.58 -10.73
N ASP A 390 -55.46 6.66 -10.29
CA ASP A 390 -56.04 5.73 -9.30
C ASP A 390 -55.94 4.24 -9.69
N ASN A 391 -55.83 3.94 -10.99
CA ASN A 391 -55.64 2.58 -11.52
C ASN A 391 -54.16 2.18 -11.62
N ALA A 392 -53.27 2.92 -10.96
CA ALA A 392 -51.81 2.75 -10.96
C ALA A 392 -51.14 2.85 -12.36
N GLN A 393 -51.83 3.41 -13.36
CA GLN A 393 -51.23 3.66 -14.67
C GLN A 393 -50.41 4.95 -14.65
N PRO A 394 -49.22 4.97 -15.28
CA PRO A 394 -48.37 6.15 -15.32
C PRO A 394 -49.02 7.30 -16.08
N LEU A 395 -48.85 8.52 -15.58
CA LEU A 395 -49.35 9.74 -16.21
C LEU A 395 -48.19 10.54 -16.84
N PRO A 396 -47.95 10.39 -18.15
CA PRO A 396 -46.88 11.12 -18.83
C PRO A 396 -47.24 12.58 -19.11
N ASN A 397 -46.23 13.43 -19.31
CA ASN A 397 -46.39 14.86 -19.55
C ASN A 397 -47.28 15.54 -18.50
N THR A 398 -47.17 15.11 -17.24
CA THR A 398 -47.82 15.75 -16.09
C THR A 398 -46.95 16.91 -15.64
N ASN A 399 -47.57 18.07 -15.43
CA ASN A 399 -46.87 19.26 -14.99
C ASN A 399 -46.57 19.15 -13.49
N ILE A 400 -45.31 19.30 -13.09
CA ILE A 400 -44.87 19.27 -11.70
C ILE A 400 -44.32 20.64 -11.34
N LEU A 401 -45.02 21.34 -10.46
CA LEU A 401 -44.59 22.60 -9.87
C LEU A 401 -43.88 22.30 -8.55
N ILE A 402 -42.63 22.73 -8.45
CA ILE A 402 -41.79 22.56 -7.26
C ILE A 402 -41.47 23.95 -6.73
N ARG A 403 -41.98 24.28 -5.54
CA ARG A 403 -41.75 25.57 -4.89
C ARG A 403 -40.72 25.42 -3.79
N ASN A 404 -39.62 26.17 -3.90
CA ASN A 404 -38.59 26.26 -2.88
C ASN A 404 -38.98 27.34 -1.86
N ALA A 405 -39.25 26.96 -0.62
CA ALA A 405 -39.68 27.88 0.42
C ALA A 405 -38.57 28.84 0.90
N CYS A 406 -37.29 28.49 0.73
CA CYS A 406 -36.19 29.38 1.09
C CYS A 406 -36.04 30.55 0.12
N SER A 407 -36.02 30.24 -1.18
CA SER A 407 -35.77 31.23 -2.24
C SER A 407 -37.06 31.83 -2.81
N ASN A 408 -38.21 31.26 -2.45
CA ASN A 408 -39.52 31.58 -3.02
C ASN A 408 -39.55 31.45 -4.57
N LYS A 409 -38.71 30.55 -5.11
CA LYS A 409 -38.65 30.24 -6.55
C LYS A 409 -39.51 29.03 -6.85
N ASP A 410 -40.20 29.12 -7.97
CA ASP A 410 -41.00 28.04 -8.54
C ASP A 410 -40.26 27.43 -9.74
N TYR A 411 -40.17 26.10 -9.74
CA TYR A 411 -39.59 25.30 -10.81
C TYR A 411 -40.67 24.44 -11.43
N GLN A 412 -40.57 24.22 -12.74
CA GLN A 412 -41.55 23.44 -13.49
C GLN A 412 -40.84 22.31 -14.23
N VAL A 413 -41.24 21.07 -13.97
CA VAL A 413 -40.75 19.87 -14.66
C VAL A 413 -41.91 19.01 -15.15
N PHE A 414 -41.65 18.13 -16.12
CA PHE A 414 -42.68 17.26 -16.70
C PHE A 414 -42.30 15.79 -16.54
N THR A 415 -43.31 14.94 -16.31
CA THR A 415 -43.09 13.48 -16.27
C THR A 415 -42.82 12.90 -17.66
N ASN A 416 -41.96 11.88 -17.73
CA ASN A 416 -41.68 11.13 -18.94
C ASN A 416 -42.82 10.14 -19.31
N SER A 417 -42.61 9.29 -20.32
CA SER A 417 -43.57 8.27 -20.78
C SER A 417 -44.00 7.26 -19.69
N GLU A 418 -43.18 7.07 -18.67
CA GLU A 418 -43.42 6.16 -17.54
C GLU A 418 -44.00 6.91 -16.32
N GLY A 419 -44.36 8.19 -16.46
CA GLY A 419 -44.88 9.00 -15.36
C GLY A 419 -43.80 9.39 -14.34
N VAL A 420 -42.52 9.28 -14.68
CA VAL A 420 -41.39 9.57 -13.79
C VAL A 420 -40.87 10.99 -14.03
N PHE A 421 -40.50 11.72 -12.97
CA PHE A 421 -39.77 12.98 -13.04
C PHE A 421 -38.53 12.95 -12.13
N PHE A 422 -37.57 13.81 -12.44
CA PHE A 422 -36.33 14.00 -11.67
C PHE A 422 -36.15 15.48 -11.35
N PHE A 423 -35.74 15.79 -10.13
CA PHE A 423 -35.41 17.16 -9.74
C PHE A 423 -34.34 17.20 -8.66
N CYS A 424 -33.48 18.21 -8.69
CA CYS A 424 -32.37 18.41 -7.77
C CYS A 424 -32.81 19.43 -6.70
N LEU A 425 -33.10 18.95 -5.48
CA LEU A 425 -33.59 19.76 -4.35
C LEU A 425 -32.42 20.36 -3.58
N GLU A 426 -32.36 21.70 -3.50
CA GLU A 426 -31.34 22.41 -2.71
C GLU A 426 -31.40 22.01 -1.22
N ILE A 427 -30.23 21.94 -0.56
CA ILE A 427 -30.11 21.49 0.83
C ILE A 427 -30.58 22.57 1.83
N GLY A 428 -31.21 22.12 2.91
CA GLY A 428 -31.61 22.97 4.04
C GLY A 428 -32.92 23.72 3.83
N CYS A 429 -33.64 23.38 2.76
CA CYS A 429 -34.85 24.05 2.31
C CYS A 429 -36.06 23.12 2.28
N ASP A 430 -37.22 23.75 2.39
CA ASP A 430 -38.50 23.08 2.35
C ASP A 430 -39.07 23.22 0.94
N PHE A 431 -39.59 22.13 0.39
CA PHE A 431 -40.15 22.10 -0.95
C PHE A 431 -41.59 21.65 -0.95
N LEU A 432 -42.46 22.40 -1.62
CA LEU A 432 -43.83 22.01 -1.92
C LEU A 432 -43.88 21.50 -3.36
N ILE A 433 -44.43 20.31 -3.56
CA ILE A 433 -44.53 19.69 -4.88
C ILE A 433 -46.01 19.51 -5.22
N ILE A 434 -46.44 20.16 -6.29
CA ILE A 434 -47.81 20.15 -6.78
C ILE A 434 -47.77 19.59 -8.19
N ALA A 435 -48.57 18.56 -8.44
CA ALA A 435 -48.74 18.02 -9.78
C ALA A 435 -50.08 18.48 -10.36
N ASP A 436 -50.06 18.90 -11.62
CA ASP A 436 -51.23 19.31 -12.38
C ASP A 436 -51.33 18.56 -13.72
N LYS A 437 -52.51 18.00 -13.99
CA LYS A 437 -52.83 17.32 -15.24
C LYS A 437 -54.26 17.62 -15.66
N ALA A 438 -54.42 18.14 -16.88
CA ALA A 438 -55.74 18.38 -17.45
C ALA A 438 -56.64 17.13 -17.40
N GLY A 439 -57.88 17.30 -16.91
CA GLY A 439 -58.85 16.22 -16.75
C GLY A 439 -58.75 15.45 -15.43
N TYR A 440 -57.80 15.80 -14.56
CA TYR A 440 -57.65 15.21 -13.24
C TYR A 440 -57.72 16.29 -12.14
N GLU A 441 -58.02 15.88 -10.91
CA GLU A 441 -57.94 16.75 -9.73
C GLU A 441 -56.47 17.04 -9.41
N LEU A 442 -56.18 18.16 -8.71
CA LEU A 442 -54.80 18.49 -8.33
C LEU A 442 -54.25 17.40 -7.40
N GLY A 443 -53.10 16.84 -7.77
CA GLY A 443 -52.37 15.89 -6.95
C GLY A 443 -51.31 16.61 -6.13
N GLU A 444 -51.47 16.65 -4.81
CA GLU A 444 -50.51 17.29 -3.90
C GLU A 444 -49.80 16.23 -3.06
N THR A 445 -48.49 16.43 -2.83
CA THR A 445 -47.72 15.69 -1.83
C THR A 445 -47.17 16.66 -0.79
N GLN A 446 -47.06 16.22 0.46
CA GLN A 446 -46.60 17.08 1.56
C GLN A 446 -45.11 17.45 1.46
N VAL A 447 -44.77 18.51 2.19
CA VAL A 447 -43.47 19.21 2.24
C VAL A 447 -42.30 18.24 2.36
N PHE A 448 -41.35 18.34 1.44
CA PHE A 448 -40.05 17.67 1.54
C PHE A 448 -39.07 18.56 2.30
N TYR A 449 -38.44 18.00 3.33
CA TYR A 449 -37.45 18.70 4.16
C TYR A 449 -36.05 18.17 3.85
N THR A 450 -35.24 18.95 3.13
CA THR A 450 -33.85 18.54 2.85
C THR A 450 -32.91 18.79 4.04
N ARG A 451 -33.40 19.39 5.13
CA ARG A 451 -32.63 19.71 6.34
C ARG A 451 -32.22 18.48 7.17
N HIS A 452 -32.88 17.33 6.99
CA HIS A 452 -32.61 16.10 7.75
C HIS A 452 -32.46 14.84 6.89
N SER A 453 -32.64 14.92 5.57
CA SER A 453 -32.49 13.76 4.68
C SER A 453 -31.01 13.45 4.49
N ARG A 454 -30.56 12.29 4.99
CA ARG A 454 -29.13 11.87 4.99
C ARG A 454 -28.80 10.86 3.88
N TYR A 455 -29.77 10.47 3.06
CA TYR A 455 -29.61 9.43 2.05
C TYR A 455 -30.03 9.93 0.67
N ALA A 456 -29.29 9.54 -0.36
CA ALA A 456 -29.68 9.74 -1.74
C ALA A 456 -30.93 8.88 -2.03
N LEU A 457 -31.97 9.53 -2.56
CA LEU A 457 -33.27 8.99 -2.99
C LEU A 457 -34.36 8.95 -1.89
N ASP A 458 -35.10 10.06 -1.77
CA ASP A 458 -36.49 10.02 -1.31
C ASP A 458 -37.38 9.72 -2.53
N GLU A 459 -38.25 8.70 -2.44
CA GLU A 459 -39.24 8.41 -3.48
C GLU A 459 -40.52 9.23 -3.24
N CYS A 460 -40.85 10.11 -4.17
CA CYS A 460 -42.13 10.82 -4.18
C CYS A 460 -43.17 10.07 -5.02
N ARG A 461 -44.37 9.81 -4.48
CA ARG A 461 -45.46 9.15 -5.21
C ARG A 461 -46.71 10.04 -5.16
N ILE A 462 -47.21 10.44 -6.32
CA ILE A 462 -48.40 11.29 -6.46
C ILE A 462 -49.48 10.50 -7.21
N PHE A 463 -50.66 10.41 -6.61
CA PHE A 463 -51.83 9.75 -7.19
C PHE A 463 -52.87 10.78 -7.63
N PHE A 464 -53.45 10.54 -8.80
CA PHE A 464 -54.44 11.43 -9.42
C PHE A 464 -55.79 10.74 -9.59
N THR A 465 -56.83 11.43 -9.14
CA THR A 465 -58.22 11.07 -9.38
C THR A 465 -58.80 11.84 -10.56
N ARG A 466 -59.49 11.13 -11.46
CA ARG A 466 -60.08 11.74 -12.65
C ARG A 466 -61.27 12.59 -12.24
N ARG A 467 -61.37 13.84 -12.73
CA ARG A 467 -62.54 14.69 -12.45
C ARG A 467 -63.79 14.00 -12.99
N THR A 468 -64.67 13.54 -12.11
CA THR A 468 -65.99 13.07 -12.54
C THR A 468 -66.76 14.26 -13.10
N ALA A 469 -67.28 14.13 -14.32
CA ALA A 469 -68.15 15.15 -14.90
C ALA A 469 -69.32 15.40 -13.94
N GLN A 470 -69.41 16.61 -13.38
CA GLN A 470 -70.66 17.08 -12.79
C GLN A 470 -71.71 17.02 -13.90
N ARG A 471 -72.68 16.11 -13.77
CA ARG A 471 -73.94 16.23 -14.49
C ARG A 471 -74.56 17.55 -14.04
N SER A 472 -74.56 18.53 -14.92
CA SER A 472 -75.44 19.69 -14.81
C SER A 472 -76.89 19.18 -14.75
N LEU A 473 -77.58 19.45 -13.65
CA LEU A 473 -79.03 19.39 -13.57
C LEU A 473 -79.64 20.61 -14.24
#